data_AF-A0A3M7PL33-F1
#
_entry.id   AF-A0A3M7PL33-F1
#
_cell.length_a   1.000
_cell.length_b   1.000
_cell.length_c   1.000
_cell.angle_alpha   90.00
_cell.angle_beta   90.00
_cell.angle_gamma   90.00
#
_symmetry.space_group_name_H-M   'P 1'
#
loop_
_entity.id
_entity.type
_entity.pdbx_description
1 polymer ?
#
loop_
_entity_poly.entity_id
_entity_poly.type
_entity_poly.pdbx_seq_one_letter_code
_entity_poly.pdbx_strand_id
1 'polypeptide(L)'
;MASQRVAQYESDTNTDDTEYVETEIVKKRSNKQEENGLHYNEAMEKIKSDGIWSISMTNNISEGKRVYYRCNQVKRRAKQCPETIHLLYHNDSDDVSMFTTNDDHVHDDRRTTGIKEETKKEIFKYKPFF
;
A
#
# COMPACT_ATOMS: atom_id res chain seq x y z
N MET A 1 -14.05 54.31 33.27
CA MET A 1 -13.42 54.88 32.06
C MET A 1 -11.91 54.68 32.16
N ALA A 2 -11.31 53.96 31.22
CA ALA A 2 -9.89 53.96 30.87
C ALA A 2 -9.74 52.95 29.72
N SER A 3 -9.84 53.37 28.46
CA SER A 3 -8.79 54.00 27.64
C SER A 3 -7.67 53.04 27.25
N GLN A 4 -7.64 52.78 25.94
CA GLN A 4 -6.72 51.92 25.20
C GLN A 4 -5.25 52.24 25.44
N ARG A 5 -4.40 51.21 25.37
CA ARG A 5 -3.05 51.29 24.82
C ARG A 5 -2.84 50.10 23.88
N VAL A 6 -2.70 50.42 22.60
CA VAL A 6 -2.33 49.50 21.52
C VAL A 6 -0.82 49.32 21.58
N ALA A 7 -0.34 48.07 21.67
CA ALA A 7 1.06 47.76 21.43
C ALA A 7 1.19 47.29 19.98
N GLN A 8 1.79 48.13 19.14
CA GLN A 8 2.30 47.74 17.83
C GLN A 8 3.58 46.93 18.08
N TYR A 9 3.60 45.66 17.65
CA TYR A 9 4.82 44.87 17.64
C TYR A 9 5.44 45.00 16.25
N GLU A 10 6.58 45.68 16.21
CA GLU A 10 7.47 45.77 15.06
C GLU A 10 8.18 44.43 14.88
N SER A 11 8.34 44.04 13.62
CA SER A 11 9.08 42.85 13.21
C SER A 11 10.56 43.03 13.44
N ASP A 12 11.16 42.17 14.26
CA ASP A 12 12.61 41.95 14.27
C ASP A 12 12.92 40.47 14.08
N THR A 13 13.75 40.23 13.08
CA THR A 13 14.30 38.94 12.67
C THR A 13 15.09 38.32 13.81
N ASN A 14 14.66 37.14 14.28
CA ASN A 14 15.57 36.23 14.96
C ASN A 14 15.26 34.80 14.49
N THR A 15 16.08 34.35 13.55
CA THR A 15 16.32 32.95 13.21
C THR A 15 16.76 32.23 14.47
N ASP A 16 15.83 31.55 15.14
CA ASP A 16 16.12 30.59 16.19
C ASP A 16 15.87 29.19 15.63
N ASP A 17 16.98 28.47 15.48
CA ASP A 17 17.11 27.11 14.98
C ASP A 17 16.32 26.15 15.87
N THR A 18 15.04 25.92 15.54
CA THR A 18 14.40 24.66 15.94
C THR A 18 14.84 23.59 14.96
N GLU A 19 15.98 22.99 15.28
CA GLU A 19 16.52 21.76 14.71
C GLU A 19 15.42 20.68 14.64
N TYR A 20 14.76 20.63 13.49
CA TYR A 20 13.86 19.56 13.11
C TYR A 20 14.74 18.33 12.94
N VAL A 21 14.75 17.46 13.96
CA VAL A 21 15.41 16.15 13.88
C VAL A 21 14.66 15.34 12.83
N GLU A 22 15.10 15.50 11.59
CA GLU A 22 14.72 14.66 10.46
C GLU A 22 15.25 13.27 10.80
N THR A 23 14.38 12.43 11.38
CA THR A 23 14.73 11.03 11.59
C THR A 23 14.94 10.43 10.21
N GLU A 24 16.19 10.36 9.77
CA GLU A 24 16.62 9.66 8.59
C GLU A 24 16.26 8.18 8.78
N ILE A 25 15.05 7.82 8.38
CA ILE A 25 14.71 6.44 8.10
C ILE A 25 15.51 6.11 6.85
N VAL A 26 16.75 5.64 7.05
CA VAL A 26 17.59 5.06 6.01
C VAL A 26 16.84 3.85 5.45
N LYS A 27 16.00 4.12 4.44
CA LYS A 27 15.36 3.08 3.64
C LYS A 27 16.47 2.42 2.85
N LYS A 28 16.93 1.27 3.34
CA LYS A 28 17.74 0.34 2.54
C LYS A 28 17.08 0.25 1.16
N ARG A 29 17.79 0.69 0.13
CA ARG A 29 17.32 0.63 -1.26
C ARG A 29 17.21 -0.84 -1.61
N SER A 30 16.03 -1.44 -1.43
CA SER A 30 15.73 -2.72 -2.05
C SER A 30 15.82 -2.51 -3.56
N ASN A 31 16.43 -3.46 -4.26
CA ASN A 31 16.40 -3.47 -5.72
C ASN A 31 14.92 -3.56 -6.12
N LYS A 32 14.36 -2.47 -6.63
CA LYS A 32 12.99 -2.43 -7.15
C LYS A 32 13.07 -2.61 -8.64
N GLN A 33 12.23 -3.48 -9.18
CA GLN A 33 12.02 -3.51 -10.61
C GLN A 33 10.98 -2.44 -10.93
N GLU A 34 11.36 -1.50 -11.79
CA GLU A 34 10.53 -0.38 -12.20
C GLU A 34 10.08 -0.62 -13.63
N GLU A 35 8.77 -0.72 -13.82
CA GLU A 35 8.14 -0.78 -15.13
C GLU A 35 7.41 0.55 -15.35
N ASN A 36 8.01 1.41 -16.18
CA ASN A 36 7.52 2.74 -16.49
C ASN A 36 6.64 2.75 -17.74
N GLY A 37 5.61 3.60 -17.72
CA GLY A 37 4.78 3.87 -18.90
C GLY A 37 3.71 2.83 -19.18
N LEU A 38 3.18 2.14 -18.16
CA LEU A 38 2.02 1.27 -18.32
C LEU A 38 0.74 2.12 -18.35
N HIS A 39 -0.21 1.75 -19.19
CA HIS A 39 -1.53 2.36 -19.15
C HIS A 39 -2.33 1.83 -17.94
N TYR A 40 -3.25 2.64 -17.39
CA TYR A 40 -4.06 2.28 -16.21
C TYR A 40 -4.67 0.88 -16.27
N ASN A 41 -5.26 0.53 -17.42
CA ASN A 41 -5.92 -0.76 -17.61
C ASN A 41 -4.95 -1.93 -17.54
N GLU A 42 -3.76 -1.78 -18.13
CA GLU A 42 -2.74 -2.82 -18.18
C GLU A 42 -2.17 -3.11 -16.79
N ALA A 43 -1.86 -2.05 -16.02
CA ALA A 43 -1.41 -2.18 -14.64
C ALA A 43 -2.47 -2.86 -13.75
N MET A 44 -3.74 -2.53 -13.97
CA MET A 44 -4.86 -3.16 -13.25
C MET A 44 -5.08 -4.62 -13.64
N GLU A 45 -4.92 -4.98 -14.91
CA GLU A 45 -5.03 -6.36 -15.37
C GLU A 45 -3.93 -7.23 -14.77
N LYS A 46 -2.68 -6.77 -14.70
CA LYS A 46 -1.58 -7.50 -14.04
C LYS A 46 -1.87 -7.76 -12.55
N ILE A 47 -2.36 -6.76 -11.83
CA ILE A 47 -2.71 -6.93 -10.40
C ILE A 47 -3.87 -7.91 -10.23
N LYS A 48 -4.86 -7.86 -11.13
CA LYS A 48 -6.04 -8.74 -11.09
C LYS A 48 -5.72 -10.17 -11.52
N SER A 49 -4.81 -10.37 -12.49
CA SER A 49 -4.45 -11.70 -12.98
C SER A 49 -3.85 -12.56 -11.89
N ASP A 50 -3.07 -11.95 -10.99
CA ASP A 50 -2.47 -12.67 -9.88
C ASP A 50 -3.51 -13.00 -8.80
N GLY A 51 -4.49 -12.11 -8.58
CA GLY A 51 -5.58 -12.31 -7.61
C GLY A 51 -5.14 -12.36 -6.13
N ILE A 52 -3.84 -12.19 -5.86
CA ILE A 52 -3.23 -12.26 -4.53
C ILE A 52 -2.98 -10.88 -3.92
N TRP A 53 -3.24 -9.81 -4.66
CA TRP A 53 -2.93 -8.45 -4.24
C TRP A 53 -4.11 -7.80 -3.53
N SER A 54 -3.82 -7.00 -2.51
CA SER A 54 -4.81 -6.21 -1.80
C SER A 54 -4.25 -4.84 -1.46
N ILE A 55 -5.09 -3.81 -1.60
CA ILE A 55 -4.72 -2.44 -1.32
C ILE A 55 -4.38 -2.32 0.18
N SER A 56 -3.19 -1.80 0.45
CA SER A 56 -2.68 -1.57 1.79
C SER A 56 -2.86 -0.12 2.20
N MET A 57 -2.36 0.80 1.36
CA MET A 57 -2.35 2.23 1.63
C MET A 57 -2.45 3.02 0.33
N THR A 58 -2.96 4.24 0.41
CA THR A 58 -2.98 5.19 -0.69
C THR A 58 -2.46 6.51 -0.18
N ASN A 59 -1.46 7.05 -0.86
CA ASN A 59 -0.86 8.35 -0.57
C ASN A 59 -1.12 9.28 -1.75
N ASN A 60 -1.55 10.51 -1.45
CA ASN A 60 -1.63 11.56 -2.44
C ASN A 60 -0.35 12.39 -2.34
N ILE A 61 0.36 12.52 -3.44
CA ILE A 61 1.63 13.25 -3.59
C ILE A 61 1.36 14.38 -4.60
N SER A 62 2.18 15.43 -4.60
CA SER A 62 2.09 16.50 -5.61
C SER A 62 2.18 15.98 -7.05
N GLU A 63 3.02 14.98 -7.28
CA GLU A 63 3.20 14.30 -8.58
C GLU A 63 1.99 13.44 -8.99
N GLY A 64 1.13 13.09 -8.04
CA GLY A 64 -0.07 12.30 -8.27
C GLY A 64 -0.40 11.32 -7.16
N LYS A 65 -1.12 10.24 -7.50
CA LYS A 65 -1.63 9.29 -6.51
C LYS A 65 -0.79 8.04 -6.46
N ARG A 66 -0.22 7.71 -5.30
CA ARG A 66 0.52 6.47 -5.09
C ARG A 66 -0.32 5.45 -4.32
N VAL A 67 -0.54 4.28 -4.91
CA VAL A 67 -1.28 3.17 -4.30
C VAL A 67 -0.34 2.02 -3.99
N TYR A 68 -0.39 1.54 -2.76
CA TYR A 68 0.42 0.45 -2.25
C TYR A 68 -0.42 -0.81 -2.18
N TYR A 69 0.07 -1.89 -2.79
CA TYR A 69 -0.51 -3.22 -2.73
C TYR A 69 0.39 -4.15 -1.93
N ARG A 70 -0.24 -5.04 -1.17
CA ARG A 70 0.42 -6.10 -0.41
C ARG A 70 -0.18 -7.45 -0.78
N CYS A 71 0.58 -8.52 -0.62
CA CYS A 71 0.05 -9.85 -0.78
C CYS A 71 -0.98 -10.18 0.34
N ASN A 72 -2.09 -10.84 -0.04
CA ASN A 72 -3.21 -11.19 0.81
C ASN A 72 -3.23 -12.67 1.26
N GLN A 73 -2.28 -13.48 0.80
CA GLN A 73 -2.20 -14.92 1.09
C GLN A 73 -1.80 -15.18 2.55
N VAL A 74 -1.01 -14.29 3.13
CA VAL A 74 -0.60 -14.32 4.53
C VAL A 74 -1.74 -13.96 5.48
N LYS A 75 -1.80 -14.64 6.63
CA LYS A 75 -2.76 -14.32 7.70
C LYS A 75 -2.47 -12.92 8.26
N ARG A 76 -3.52 -12.19 8.66
CA ARG A 76 -3.40 -10.81 9.21
C ARG A 76 -2.43 -10.65 10.40
N ARG A 77 -2.27 -11.69 11.22
CA ARG A 77 -1.38 -11.67 12.41
C ARG A 77 -0.05 -12.41 12.21
N ALA A 78 0.17 -12.97 11.03
CA ALA A 78 1.42 -13.67 10.71
C ALA A 78 2.46 -12.71 10.13
N LYS A 79 3.70 -13.21 9.97
CA LYS A 79 4.74 -12.52 9.20
C LYS A 79 4.17 -12.17 7.81
N GLN A 80 4.21 -10.89 7.46
CA GLN A 80 3.71 -10.42 6.18
C GLN A 80 4.67 -10.84 5.06
N CYS A 81 4.12 -11.07 3.87
CA CYS A 81 4.92 -11.27 2.67
C CYS A 81 5.78 -10.02 2.43
N PRO A 82 7.09 -10.16 2.16
CA PRO A 82 7.93 -9.02 1.82
C PRO A 82 7.55 -8.41 0.46
N GLU A 83 6.98 -9.22 -0.43
CA GLU A 83 6.61 -8.82 -1.79
C GLU A 83 5.46 -7.79 -1.79
N THR A 84 5.71 -6.64 -2.43
CA THR A 84 4.82 -5.48 -2.49
C THR A 84 4.88 -4.80 -3.85
N ILE A 85 3.72 -4.33 -4.30
CA ILE A 85 3.61 -3.54 -5.52
C ILE A 85 3.23 -2.10 -5.15
N HIS A 86 3.79 -1.14 -5.88
CA HIS A 86 3.40 0.25 -5.80
C HIS A 86 3.02 0.74 -7.18
N LEU A 87 1.84 1.33 -7.30
CA LEU A 87 1.43 2.07 -8.48
C LEU A 87 1.54 3.57 -8.20
N LEU A 88 2.14 4.31 -9.12
CA LEU A 88 2.12 5.76 -9.14
C LEU A 88 1.31 6.21 -10.36
N TYR A 89 0.16 6.81 -10.09
CA TYR A 89 -0.63 7.52 -11.08
C TYR A 89 -0.10 8.94 -11.16
N HIS A 90 0.45 9.31 -12.31
CA HIS A 90 0.89 10.68 -12.56
C HIS A 90 -0.34 11.57 -12.79
N ASN A 91 -0.27 12.83 -12.35
CA ASN A 91 -1.34 13.80 -12.64
C ASN A 91 -1.22 14.41 -14.04
N ASP A 92 0.02 14.50 -14.54
CA ASP A 92 0.35 15.18 -15.78
C ASP A 92 0.20 14.27 -17.02
N SER A 93 0.17 12.94 -16.80
CA SER A 93 0.06 11.92 -17.83
C SER A 93 -0.93 10.82 -17.40
N ASP A 94 -1.61 10.19 -18.36
CA ASP A 94 -2.41 8.97 -18.13
C ASP A 94 -1.55 7.70 -17.91
N ASP A 95 -0.23 7.90 -17.81
CA ASP A 95 0.75 6.85 -17.57
C ASP A 95 0.79 6.45 -16.09
N VAL A 96 1.02 5.16 -15.87
CA VAL A 96 1.16 4.56 -14.54
C VAL A 96 2.54 3.93 -14.44
N SER A 97 3.31 4.38 -13.46
CA SER A 97 4.56 3.72 -13.10
C SER A 97 4.28 2.62 -12.08
N MET A 98 4.68 1.40 -12.39
CA MET A 98 4.58 0.25 -11.50
C MET A 98 5.95 -0.08 -10.93
N PHE A 99 6.02 -0.20 -9.62
CA PHE A 99 7.21 -0.63 -8.90
C PHE A 99 6.91 -1.92 -8.17
N THR A 100 7.65 -2.98 -8.46
CA THR A 100 7.60 -4.22 -7.70
C THR A 100 8.86 -4.34 -6.85
N THR A 101 8.74 -4.93 -5.67
CA THR A 101 9.92 -5.41 -4.97
C THR A 101 10.45 -6.66 -5.68
N ASN A 102 11.75 -6.93 -5.55
CA ASN A 102 12.35 -8.17 -6.05
C ASN A 102 12.38 -9.24 -4.94
N ASP A 103 11.39 -9.23 -4.04
CA ASP A 103 11.38 -10.12 -2.89
C ASP A 103 10.49 -11.33 -3.20
N ASP A 104 11.03 -12.55 -3.09
CA ASP A 104 10.23 -13.74 -3.34
C ASP A 104 9.04 -13.85 -2.35
N HIS A 105 7.92 -14.41 -2.82
CA HIS A 105 6.80 -14.73 -1.95
C HIS A 105 7.19 -15.76 -0.88
N VAL A 106 7.22 -15.33 0.39
CA VAL A 106 7.58 -16.19 1.54
C VAL A 106 6.33 -16.81 2.18
N HIS A 107 5.43 -17.37 1.37
CA HIS A 107 4.24 -18.07 1.86
C HIS A 107 3.75 -19.14 0.87
N ASP A 108 3.14 -20.20 1.41
CA ASP A 108 2.39 -21.15 0.59
C ASP A 108 1.11 -20.52 0.07
N ASP A 109 0.74 -20.88 -1.17
CA ASP A 109 -0.51 -20.46 -1.81
C ASP A 109 -1.70 -20.94 -0.96
N ARG A 110 -2.47 -19.99 -0.41
CA ARG A 110 -3.66 -20.28 0.39
C ARG A 110 -4.85 -20.62 -0.52
N ARG A 111 -4.63 -21.45 -1.55
CA ARG A 111 -5.68 -22.06 -2.35
C ARG A 111 -6.17 -23.29 -1.61
N THR A 112 -7.07 -23.11 -0.64
CA THR A 112 -8.05 -24.12 -0.15
C THR A 112 -8.61 -23.74 1.23
N THR A 113 -9.36 -22.63 1.32
CA THR A 113 -10.41 -22.58 2.36
C THR A 113 -11.70 -23.10 1.76
N GLY A 114 -11.89 -24.41 1.89
CA GLY A 114 -13.10 -25.10 1.46
C GLY A 114 -13.01 -26.55 1.88
N ILE A 115 -14.09 -27.08 2.46
CA ILE A 115 -14.24 -28.52 2.65
C ILE A 115 -14.09 -29.17 1.27
N LYS A 116 -13.19 -30.16 1.13
CA LYS A 116 -13.01 -30.91 -0.12
C LYS A 116 -14.38 -31.40 -0.60
N GLU A 117 -14.62 -31.37 -1.91
CA GLU A 117 -15.94 -31.78 -2.45
C GLU A 117 -16.33 -33.19 -2.02
N GLU A 118 -15.35 -34.07 -1.86
CA GLU A 118 -15.54 -35.43 -1.31
C GLU A 118 -16.14 -35.39 0.10
N THR A 119 -15.57 -34.58 1.00
CA THR A 119 -16.07 -34.41 2.36
C THR A 119 -17.44 -33.71 2.40
N LYS A 120 -17.74 -32.81 1.44
CA LYS A 120 -19.11 -32.27 1.30
C LYS A 120 -20.11 -33.36 0.92
N LYS A 121 -19.77 -34.25 -0.02
CA LYS A 121 -20.62 -35.37 -0.44
C LYS A 121 -20.87 -36.36 0.70
N GLU A 122 -19.87 -36.63 1.54
CA GLU A 122 -20.05 -37.45 2.74
C GLU A 122 -20.98 -36.79 3.77
N ILE A 123 -20.84 -35.48 4.03
CA ILE A 123 -21.74 -34.77 4.95
C ILE A 123 -23.21 -34.83 4.48
N PHE A 124 -23.45 -34.73 3.17
CA PHE A 124 -24.79 -34.90 2.59
C PHE A 124 -25.34 -36.33 2.72
N LYS A 125 -24.47 -37.35 2.71
CA LYS A 125 -24.87 -38.75 2.89
C LYS A 125 -25.36 -39.07 4.31
N TYR A 126 -24.82 -38.38 5.32
CA TYR A 126 -25.14 -38.61 6.74
C TYR A 126 -26.13 -37.61 7.35
N LYS A 127 -26.61 -36.61 6.59
CA LYS A 127 -27.75 -35.77 6.98
C LYS A 127 -28.95 -36.03 6.07
N PRO A 128 -29.70 -37.12 6.26
CA PRO A 128 -31.06 -37.17 5.75
C PRO A 128 -31.86 -36.10 6.50
N PHE A 129 -32.44 -35.17 5.75
CA PHE A 129 -33.40 -34.19 6.27
C PHE A 129 -34.48 -34.94 7.07
N PHE A 130 -34.69 -34.51 8.32
CA PHE A 130 -35.99 -34.60 8.99
C PHE A 130 -36.92 -33.56 8.37
#